data_AF-A0A137S9M3-F1
#
_entry.id   AF-A0A137S9M3-F1
#
_cell.length_a   1.000
_cell.length_b   1.000
_cell.length_c   1.000
_cell.angle_alpha   90.00
_cell.angle_beta   90.00
_cell.angle_gamma   90.00
#
_symmetry.space_group_name_H-M   'P 1'
#
loop_
_entity.id
_entity.type
_entity.pdbx_description
1 polymer ?
#
loop_
_entity_poly.entity_id
_entity_poly.type
_entity_poly.pdbx_seq_one_letter_code
_entity_poly.pdbx_strand_id
1 'polypeptide(L)'
;MEQNADIWRQYYEKALTRKHKPSTEFAVKLNTSNYKTATDCGCGIGSDINYLSDLGYQVSGFDINEDALAICHERFADNALVDISRDSFEDYDYPKSGLVLAHSSLYFAEPSEFQNTWIKISSSLVQGGVFAGDFMGANDSWAAGYRSATNPMNKQQVLNLFGEFEIIEFHERDEKGQTAIGKIKHWHTFSVIAVKHT
;
A
#
# COMPACT_ATOMS: atom_id res chain seq x y z
N MET A 1 -14.80 -8.11 29.53
CA MET A 1 -15.24 -8.49 28.17
C MET A 1 -15.87 -7.31 27.43
N GLU A 2 -16.71 -6.48 28.05
CA GLU A 2 -17.29 -5.27 27.42
C GLU A 2 -16.26 -4.17 27.06
N GLN A 3 -15.20 -4.02 27.86
CA GLN A 3 -14.19 -2.97 27.65
C GLN A 3 -13.41 -3.09 26.33
N ASN A 4 -13.27 -4.31 25.79
CA ASN A 4 -12.63 -4.53 24.49
C ASN A 4 -13.59 -4.20 23.33
N ALA A 5 -14.88 -4.50 23.46
CA ALA A 5 -15.86 -4.28 22.40
C ALA A 5 -16.09 -2.79 22.09
N ASP A 6 -16.10 -1.94 23.12
CA ASP A 6 -16.25 -0.49 22.94
C ASP A 6 -15.00 0.16 22.34
N ILE A 7 -13.81 -0.32 22.72
CA ILE A 7 -12.55 0.09 22.10
C ILE A 7 -12.55 -0.31 20.62
N TRP A 8 -12.96 -1.54 20.31
CA TRP A 8 -13.07 -2.04 18.94
C TRP A 8 -14.09 -1.26 18.09
N ARG A 9 -15.26 -0.91 18.64
CA ARG A 9 -16.20 -0.02 17.95
C ARG A 9 -15.62 1.36 17.65
N GLN A 10 -14.88 1.95 18.59
CA GLN A 10 -14.25 3.25 18.35
C GLN A 10 -13.13 3.19 17.29
N TYR A 11 -12.36 2.08 17.26
CA TYR A 11 -11.40 1.82 16.19
C TYR A 11 -12.11 1.65 14.84
N TYR A 12 -13.23 0.93 14.83
CA TYR A 12 -14.06 0.70 13.65
C TYR A 12 -14.68 1.99 13.11
N GLU A 13 -15.29 2.82 13.96
CA GLU A 13 -15.84 4.12 13.55
C GLU A 13 -14.76 5.05 12.99
N LYS A 14 -13.59 5.12 13.64
CA LYS A 14 -12.45 5.87 13.11
C LYS A 14 -11.97 5.30 11.78
N ALA A 15 -11.96 3.97 11.64
CA ALA A 15 -11.57 3.31 10.41
C ALA A 15 -12.51 3.66 9.25
N LEU A 16 -13.82 3.67 9.48
CA LEU A 16 -14.84 4.06 8.51
C LEU A 16 -14.70 5.54 8.09
N THR A 17 -14.27 6.42 8.98
CA THR A 17 -14.06 7.84 8.64
C THR A 17 -12.74 8.12 7.91
N ARG A 18 -11.79 7.17 7.90
CA ARG A 18 -10.50 7.37 7.27
C ARG A 18 -10.66 7.36 5.75
N LYS A 19 -10.39 8.51 5.14
CA LYS A 19 -10.42 8.68 3.70
C LYS A 19 -9.26 7.94 3.02
N HIS A 20 -9.51 7.49 1.80
CA HIS A 20 -8.49 7.03 0.86
C HIS A 20 -7.46 8.14 0.59
N LYS A 21 -6.32 7.75 0.03
CA LYS A 21 -5.25 8.68 -0.29
C LYS A 21 -5.55 9.47 -1.57
N PRO A 22 -5.20 10.78 -1.65
CA PRO A 22 -5.28 11.52 -2.90
C PRO A 22 -4.45 10.90 -4.04
N SER A 23 -3.34 10.25 -3.72
CA SER A 23 -2.53 9.47 -4.68
C SER A 23 -3.32 8.34 -5.31
N THR A 24 -4.24 7.71 -4.58
CA THR A 24 -5.13 6.67 -5.13
C THR A 24 -6.07 7.25 -6.17
N GLU A 25 -6.67 8.42 -5.92
CA GLU A 25 -7.52 9.09 -6.91
C GLU A 25 -6.72 9.45 -8.18
N PHE A 26 -5.49 9.90 -8.00
CA PHE A 26 -4.64 10.27 -9.12
C PHE A 26 -4.20 9.04 -9.93
N ALA A 27 -3.81 7.96 -9.25
CA ALA A 27 -3.49 6.69 -9.89
C ALA A 27 -4.68 6.15 -10.72
N VAL A 28 -5.91 6.23 -10.20
CA VAL A 28 -7.12 5.87 -10.95
C VAL A 28 -7.26 6.68 -12.25
N LYS A 29 -6.96 7.99 -12.21
CA LYS A 29 -7.04 8.86 -13.40
C LYS A 29 -5.95 8.56 -14.43
N LEU A 30 -4.79 8.09 -13.97
CA LEU A 30 -3.66 7.73 -14.83
C LEU A 30 -3.78 6.32 -15.43
N ASN A 31 -4.64 5.46 -14.87
CA ASN A 31 -4.85 4.12 -15.40
C ASN A 31 -5.49 4.19 -16.78
N THR A 32 -4.67 3.92 -17.80
CA THR A 32 -5.07 3.87 -19.20
C THR A 32 -5.31 2.44 -19.68
N SER A 33 -5.10 1.45 -18.81
CA SER A 33 -5.47 0.08 -19.09
C SER A 33 -6.99 -0.11 -19.06
N ASN A 34 -7.47 -1.19 -19.69
CA ASN A 34 -8.87 -1.61 -19.60
C ASN A 34 -9.14 -2.51 -18.39
N TYR A 35 -8.19 -2.64 -17.45
CA TYR A 35 -8.32 -3.51 -16.28
C TYR A 35 -8.92 -2.75 -15.10
N LYS A 36 -10.10 -3.21 -14.66
CA LYS A 36 -10.78 -2.80 -13.42
C LYS A 36 -10.47 -3.75 -12.26
N THR A 37 -9.25 -4.27 -12.22
CA THR A 37 -8.71 -5.04 -11.09
C THR A 37 -7.64 -4.23 -10.40
N ALA A 38 -7.59 -4.28 -9.07
CA ALA A 38 -6.61 -3.58 -8.26
C ALA A 38 -6.07 -4.48 -7.14
N THR A 39 -4.80 -4.30 -6.79
CA THR A 39 -4.20 -4.89 -5.58
C THR A 39 -3.85 -3.78 -4.59
N ASP A 40 -4.29 -3.91 -3.34
CA ASP A 40 -3.91 -3.02 -2.23
C ASP A 40 -2.97 -3.77 -1.26
N CYS A 41 -1.68 -3.47 -1.35
CA CYS A 41 -0.62 -4.15 -0.63
C CYS A 41 -0.42 -3.51 0.75
N GLY A 42 -0.68 -4.26 1.83
CA GLY A 42 -0.73 -3.70 3.18
C GLY A 42 -1.93 -2.77 3.35
N CYS A 43 -3.12 -3.29 3.04
CA CYS A 43 -4.36 -2.52 2.92
C CYS A 43 -4.87 -1.94 4.26
N GLY A 44 -4.33 -2.41 5.39
CA GLY A 44 -4.78 -2.07 6.72
C GLY A 44 -6.28 -2.28 6.88
N ILE A 45 -7.00 -1.18 7.10
CA ILE A 45 -8.46 -1.15 7.32
C ILE A 45 -9.27 -0.84 6.04
N GLY A 46 -8.63 -0.92 4.86
CA GLY A 46 -9.28 -0.90 3.56
C GLY A 46 -9.84 0.46 3.12
N SER A 47 -9.25 1.58 3.55
CA SER A 47 -9.70 2.91 3.11
C SER A 47 -9.61 3.09 1.59
N ASP A 48 -8.49 2.68 0.97
CA ASP A 48 -8.29 2.77 -0.47
C ASP A 48 -9.14 1.72 -1.23
N ILE A 49 -9.27 0.51 -0.67
CA ILE A 49 -10.18 -0.54 -1.17
C ILE A 49 -11.61 -0.03 -1.30
N ASN A 50 -12.14 0.62 -0.27
CA ASN A 50 -13.52 1.15 -0.28
C ASN A 50 -13.72 2.11 -1.45
N TYR A 51 -12.81 3.07 -1.62
CA TYR A 51 -12.87 4.04 -2.71
C TYR A 51 -12.82 3.35 -4.08
N LEU A 52 -11.92 2.38 -4.27
CA LEU A 52 -11.79 1.65 -5.52
C LEU A 52 -13.03 0.79 -5.83
N SER A 53 -13.60 0.11 -4.82
CA SER A 53 -14.81 -0.69 -5.01
C SER A 53 -16.03 0.16 -5.35
N ASP A 54 -16.14 1.37 -4.79
CA ASP A 54 -17.20 2.34 -5.14
C ASP A 54 -17.10 2.78 -6.61
N LEU A 55 -15.91 2.70 -7.21
CA LEU A 55 -15.65 2.95 -8.63
C LEU A 55 -15.77 1.70 -9.51
N GLY A 56 -16.22 0.57 -8.94
CA GLY A 56 -16.44 -0.69 -9.65
C GLY A 56 -15.16 -1.49 -9.94
N TYR A 57 -14.06 -1.22 -9.23
CA TYR A 57 -12.90 -2.11 -9.29
C TYR A 57 -13.18 -3.40 -8.52
N GLN A 58 -12.73 -4.54 -9.05
CA GLN A 58 -12.48 -5.73 -8.27
C GLN A 58 -11.14 -5.56 -7.55
N VAL A 59 -11.15 -5.53 -6.23
CA VAL A 59 -9.99 -5.20 -5.42
C VAL A 59 -9.61 -6.40 -4.56
N SER A 60 -8.37 -6.85 -4.70
CA SER A 60 -7.76 -7.80 -3.77
C SER A 60 -6.83 -7.05 -2.83
N GLY A 61 -7.02 -7.19 -1.53
CA GLY A 61 -6.20 -6.54 -0.51
C GLY A 61 -5.59 -7.56 0.45
N PHE A 62 -4.38 -7.30 0.91
CA PHE A 62 -3.76 -8.13 1.94
C PHE A 62 -3.04 -7.29 3.00
N ASP A 63 -2.96 -7.82 4.22
CA ASP A 63 -2.19 -7.27 5.32
C ASP A 63 -1.75 -8.39 6.26
N ILE A 64 -0.68 -8.19 7.02
CA ILE A 64 -0.24 -9.17 8.04
C ILE A 64 -1.03 -9.01 9.35
N ASN A 65 -1.62 -7.83 9.56
CA ASN A 65 -2.29 -7.44 10.80
C ASN A 65 -3.73 -7.98 10.88
N GLU A 66 -3.92 -9.06 11.64
CA GLU A 66 -5.23 -9.70 11.87
C GLU A 66 -6.31 -8.71 12.35
N ASP A 67 -5.95 -7.75 13.20
CA ASP A 67 -6.88 -6.78 13.76
C ASP A 67 -7.43 -5.84 12.68
N ALA A 68 -6.58 -5.45 11.73
CA ALA A 68 -6.98 -4.62 10.61
C ALA A 68 -7.85 -5.38 9.60
N LEU A 69 -7.50 -6.66 9.36
CA LEU A 69 -8.27 -7.53 8.47
C LEU A 69 -9.66 -7.88 9.04
N ALA A 70 -9.79 -8.06 10.36
CA ALA A 70 -11.10 -8.26 10.98
C ALA A 70 -12.07 -7.10 10.68
N ILE A 71 -11.55 -5.87 10.71
CA ILE A 71 -12.30 -4.66 10.33
C ILE A 71 -12.66 -4.70 8.84
N CYS A 72 -11.71 -5.06 7.96
CA CYS A 72 -11.98 -5.19 6.52
C CYS A 72 -13.05 -6.23 6.21
N HIS A 73 -12.99 -7.41 6.83
CA HIS A 73 -13.97 -8.47 6.62
C HIS A 73 -15.37 -8.07 7.05
N GLU A 74 -15.52 -7.35 8.16
CA GLU A 74 -16.81 -6.79 8.57
C GLU A 74 -17.28 -5.69 7.61
N ARG A 75 -16.38 -4.77 7.24
CA ARG A 75 -16.68 -3.64 6.36
C ARG A 75 -17.12 -4.06 4.96
N PHE A 76 -16.56 -5.15 4.43
CA PHE A 76 -16.76 -5.61 3.06
C PHE A 76 -17.52 -6.93 2.95
N ALA A 77 -18.17 -7.39 4.03
CA ALA A 77 -18.85 -8.69 4.09
C ALA A 77 -19.84 -8.93 2.92
N ASP A 78 -20.55 -7.89 2.50
CA ASP A 78 -21.55 -7.95 1.43
C ASP A 78 -21.04 -7.38 0.08
N ASN A 79 -19.75 -7.07 -0.03
CA ASN A 79 -19.16 -6.48 -1.23
C ASN A 79 -18.41 -7.53 -2.06
N ALA A 80 -19.09 -8.09 -3.07
CA ALA A 80 -18.52 -9.11 -3.96
C ALA A 80 -17.35 -8.63 -4.84
N LEU A 81 -17.06 -7.33 -4.87
CA LEU A 81 -15.91 -6.78 -5.58
C LEU A 81 -14.62 -6.82 -4.75
N VAL A 82 -14.70 -7.13 -3.45
CA VAL A 82 -13.57 -7.04 -2.54
C VAL A 82 -13.20 -8.42 -2.03
N ASP A 83 -11.92 -8.76 -2.18
CA ASP A 83 -11.31 -9.96 -1.61
C ASP A 83 -10.19 -9.54 -0.67
N ILE A 84 -10.18 -10.10 0.53
CA ILE A 84 -9.24 -9.72 1.60
C ILE A 84 -8.57 -10.99 2.12
N SER A 85 -7.25 -10.98 2.18
CA SER A 85 -6.47 -12.10 2.70
C SER A 85 -5.43 -11.66 3.71
N ARG A 86 -4.93 -12.64 4.48
CA ARG A 86 -3.81 -12.44 5.38
C ARG A 86 -2.55 -13.01 4.76
N ASP A 87 -1.70 -12.13 4.25
CA ASP A 87 -0.46 -12.51 3.59
C ASP A 87 0.66 -11.51 3.91
N SER A 88 1.90 -11.95 3.68
CA SER A 88 3.05 -11.04 3.56
C SER A 88 3.23 -10.63 2.10
N PHE A 89 4.12 -9.66 1.85
CA PHE A 89 4.42 -9.25 0.48
C PHE A 89 5.08 -10.38 -0.33
N GLU A 90 5.87 -11.21 0.33
CA GLU A 90 6.67 -12.27 -0.29
C GLU A 90 5.79 -13.44 -0.72
N ASP A 91 4.79 -13.77 0.09
CA ASP A 91 3.94 -14.95 -0.09
C ASP A 91 2.67 -14.67 -0.90
N TYR A 92 2.27 -13.40 -1.04
CA TYR A 92 1.05 -13.05 -1.77
C TYR A 92 1.12 -13.41 -3.27
N ASP A 93 0.02 -13.97 -3.77
CA ASP A 93 -0.18 -14.26 -5.19
C ASP A 93 -0.81 -13.04 -5.88
N TYR A 94 0.03 -12.22 -6.52
CA TYR A 94 -0.40 -10.96 -7.14
C TYR A 94 -1.23 -11.17 -8.43
N PRO A 95 -2.54 -10.87 -8.42
CA PRO A 95 -3.38 -11.02 -9.61
C PRO A 95 -3.07 -9.93 -10.65
N LYS A 96 -3.35 -10.24 -11.93
CA LYS A 96 -3.22 -9.25 -13.00
C LYS A 96 -4.09 -8.02 -12.72
N SER A 97 -3.46 -6.85 -12.65
CA SER A 97 -4.07 -5.64 -12.13
C SER A 97 -3.83 -4.42 -13.00
N GLY A 98 -4.84 -3.54 -13.08
CA GLY A 98 -4.71 -2.20 -13.64
C GLY A 98 -4.14 -1.21 -12.63
N LEU A 99 -4.26 -1.50 -11.34
CA LEU A 99 -3.71 -0.69 -10.25
C LEU A 99 -3.01 -1.58 -9.21
N VAL A 100 -1.86 -1.15 -8.72
CA VAL A 100 -1.26 -1.70 -7.50
C VAL A 100 -0.92 -0.55 -6.57
N LEU A 101 -1.49 -0.59 -5.37
CA LEU A 101 -1.27 0.38 -4.31
C LEU A 101 -0.37 -0.21 -3.23
N ALA A 102 0.56 0.58 -2.70
CA ALA A 102 1.41 0.18 -1.57
C ALA A 102 1.78 1.39 -0.71
N HIS A 103 0.75 2.06 -0.18
CA HIS A 103 0.92 3.31 0.57
C HIS A 103 1.46 3.04 1.98
N SER A 104 2.66 3.54 2.23
CA SER A 104 3.35 3.46 3.53
C SER A 104 3.45 2.04 4.11
N SER A 105 3.47 1.02 3.24
CA SER A 105 3.39 -0.39 3.60
C SER A 105 4.57 -1.21 3.07
N LEU A 106 5.03 -0.96 1.84
CA LEU A 106 6.11 -1.70 1.17
C LEU A 106 7.46 -1.64 1.91
N TYR A 107 7.58 -0.72 2.87
CA TYR A 107 8.70 -0.63 3.81
C TYR A 107 8.95 -1.94 4.55
N PHE A 108 7.90 -2.73 4.80
CA PHE A 108 7.93 -3.94 5.61
C PHE A 108 8.11 -5.22 4.79
N ALA A 109 8.30 -5.12 3.48
CA ALA A 109 8.76 -6.25 2.68
C ALA A 109 10.15 -6.70 3.17
N GLU A 110 10.36 -8.00 3.22
CA GLU A 110 11.57 -8.66 3.68
C GLU A 110 12.75 -8.22 2.80
N PRO A 111 13.78 -7.56 3.36
CA PRO A 111 14.88 -6.99 2.57
C PRO A 111 15.59 -7.99 1.67
N SER A 112 15.71 -9.24 2.13
CA SER A 112 16.35 -10.31 1.35
C SER A 112 15.50 -10.78 0.14
N GLU A 113 14.19 -10.66 0.21
CA GLU A 113 13.23 -11.09 -0.82
C GLU A 113 12.62 -9.91 -1.60
N PHE A 114 12.99 -8.67 -1.27
CA PHE A 114 12.38 -7.49 -1.84
C PHE A 114 12.44 -7.44 -3.37
N GLN A 115 13.55 -7.87 -3.98
CA GLN A 115 13.66 -7.90 -5.45
C GLN A 115 12.66 -8.87 -6.08
N ASN A 116 12.47 -10.05 -5.48
CA ASN A 116 11.49 -11.03 -5.95
C ASN A 116 10.06 -10.48 -5.77
N THR A 117 9.78 -9.87 -4.62
CA THR A 117 8.51 -9.18 -4.33
C THR A 117 8.21 -8.08 -5.34
N TRP A 118 9.20 -7.23 -5.65
CA TRP A 118 9.05 -6.17 -6.64
C TRP A 118 8.77 -6.74 -8.03
N ILE A 119 9.45 -7.81 -8.44
CA ILE A 119 9.20 -8.50 -9.71
C ILE A 119 7.75 -9.01 -9.77
N LYS A 120 7.23 -9.60 -8.69
CA LYS A 120 5.83 -10.06 -8.64
C LYS A 120 4.85 -8.89 -8.80
N ILE A 121 5.07 -7.79 -8.06
CA ILE A 121 4.27 -6.56 -8.14
C ILE A 121 4.31 -5.95 -9.55
N SER A 122 5.50 -5.73 -10.10
CA SER A 122 5.65 -5.10 -11.41
C SER A 122 5.09 -5.97 -12.52
N SER A 123 5.27 -7.30 -12.44
CA SER A 123 4.77 -8.25 -13.43
C SER A 123 3.25 -8.44 -13.38
N SER A 124 2.62 -8.21 -12.23
CA SER A 124 1.16 -8.28 -12.09
C SER A 124 0.47 -7.08 -12.75
N LEU A 125 1.12 -5.91 -12.78
CA LEU A 125 0.63 -4.75 -13.51
C LEU A 125 0.61 -5.00 -15.02
N VAL A 126 -0.54 -4.70 -15.63
CA VAL A 126 -0.70 -4.70 -17.08
C VAL A 126 -0.12 -3.43 -17.71
N GLN A 127 0.16 -3.46 -19.01
CA GLN A 127 0.51 -2.26 -19.76
C GLN A 127 -0.58 -1.18 -19.63
N GLY A 128 -0.18 0.07 -19.37
CA GLY A 128 -1.07 1.19 -19.07
C GLY A 128 -1.63 1.20 -17.63
N GLY A 129 -1.33 0.17 -16.84
CA GLY A 129 -1.66 0.10 -15.42
C GLY A 129 -0.72 0.97 -14.58
N VAL A 130 -1.11 1.25 -13.33
CA VAL A 130 -0.43 2.23 -12.47
C VAL A 130 0.00 1.61 -11.15
N PHE A 131 1.26 1.82 -10.80
CA PHE A 131 1.75 1.64 -9.44
C PHE A 131 1.66 2.97 -8.68
N ALA A 132 1.15 2.96 -7.45
CA ALA A 132 1.23 4.09 -6.53
C ALA A 132 1.61 3.61 -5.13
N GLY A 133 2.77 4.02 -4.63
CA GLY A 133 3.27 3.51 -3.36
C GLY A 133 4.46 4.27 -2.82
N ASP A 134 4.87 3.90 -1.61
CA ASP A 134 5.95 4.57 -0.91
C ASP A 134 7.11 3.60 -0.62
N PHE A 135 8.35 4.09 -0.70
CA PHE A 135 9.58 3.39 -0.32
C PHE A 135 10.26 4.08 0.86
N MET A 136 10.87 3.31 1.76
CA MET A 136 11.58 3.86 2.91
C MET A 136 12.97 4.33 2.48
N GLY A 137 13.35 5.53 2.90
CA GLY A 137 14.68 6.07 2.69
C GLY A 137 15.66 5.70 3.81
N ALA A 138 16.94 5.60 3.48
CA ALA A 138 17.99 5.19 4.41
C ALA A 138 18.19 6.10 5.65
N ASN A 139 17.70 7.34 5.61
CA ASN A 139 17.76 8.28 6.74
C ASN A 139 16.53 8.18 7.66
N ASP A 140 15.61 7.26 7.39
CA ASP A 140 14.41 7.10 8.21
C ASP A 140 14.79 6.58 9.60
N SER A 141 14.15 7.09 10.66
CA SER A 141 14.42 6.60 12.02
C SER A 141 14.11 5.10 12.21
N TRP A 142 13.32 4.50 11.32
CA TRP A 142 13.01 3.07 11.33
C TRP A 142 14.01 2.21 10.55
N ALA A 143 14.89 2.81 9.74
CA ALA A 143 15.87 2.08 8.94
C ALA A 143 16.87 1.27 9.78
N ALA A 144 17.15 1.70 11.01
CA ALA A 144 18.12 1.06 11.92
C ALA A 144 17.49 0.01 12.86
N GLY A 145 16.48 -0.72 12.40
CA GLY A 145 15.84 -1.79 13.17
C GLY A 145 14.60 -1.32 13.92
N TYR A 146 13.52 -1.09 13.18
CA TYR A 146 12.17 -1.02 13.76
C TYR A 146 11.80 -2.36 14.42
N ARG A 147 10.59 -2.44 15.01
CA ARG A 147 10.07 -3.65 15.66
C ARG A 147 10.02 -4.88 14.73
N SER A 148 10.12 -4.66 13.43
CA SER A 148 10.21 -5.65 12.36
C SER A 148 11.30 -5.24 11.37
N ALA A 149 11.70 -6.17 10.51
CA ALA A 149 12.56 -5.85 9.37
C ALA A 149 11.93 -4.72 8.52
N THR A 150 12.79 -3.87 7.97
CA THR A 150 12.42 -2.80 7.04
C THR A 150 13.40 -2.81 5.88
N ASN A 151 12.95 -2.40 4.70
CA ASN A 151 13.77 -2.30 3.49
C ASN A 151 14.08 -0.84 3.12
N PRO A 152 15.05 -0.19 3.79
CA PRO A 152 15.48 1.15 3.43
C PRO A 152 16.30 1.14 2.13
N MET A 153 15.99 2.08 1.25
CA MET A 153 16.65 2.28 -0.04
C MET A 153 17.19 3.70 -0.17
N ASN A 154 18.12 3.91 -1.09
CA ASN A 154 18.45 5.25 -1.57
C ASN A 154 17.66 5.59 -2.84
N LYS A 155 17.65 6.87 -3.21
CA LYS A 155 16.93 7.38 -4.38
C LYS A 155 17.24 6.62 -5.67
N GLN A 156 18.51 6.32 -5.95
CA GLN A 156 18.90 5.62 -7.16
C GLN A 156 18.37 4.18 -7.18
N GLN A 157 18.39 3.50 -6.04
CA GLN A 157 17.81 2.17 -5.92
C GLN A 157 16.32 2.18 -6.20
N VAL A 158 15.57 3.16 -5.69
CA VAL A 158 14.13 3.30 -5.99
C VAL A 158 13.91 3.57 -7.48
N LEU A 159 14.64 4.53 -8.08
CA LEU A 159 14.51 4.84 -9.51
C LEU A 159 14.80 3.62 -10.41
N ASN A 160 15.76 2.78 -10.02
CA ASN A 160 16.11 1.58 -10.78
C ASN A 160 14.98 0.53 -10.81
N LEU A 161 14.05 0.54 -9.85
CA LEU A 161 12.90 -0.36 -9.83
C LEU A 161 11.92 -0.09 -10.99
N PHE A 162 11.90 1.14 -11.48
CA PHE A 162 10.90 1.63 -12.44
C PHE A 162 11.38 1.62 -13.89
N GLY A 163 12.32 0.74 -14.25
CA GLY A 163 12.87 0.67 -15.62
C GLY A 163 11.83 0.38 -16.72
N GLU A 164 10.70 -0.26 -16.38
CA GLU A 164 9.58 -0.58 -17.29
C GLU A 164 8.40 0.41 -17.19
N PHE A 165 8.60 1.51 -16.46
CA PHE A 165 7.55 2.46 -16.11
C PHE A 165 7.94 3.89 -16.52
N GLU A 166 6.95 4.72 -16.80
CA GLU A 166 7.10 6.17 -16.74
C GLU A 166 6.69 6.64 -15.35
N ILE A 167 7.64 7.31 -14.68
CA ILE A 167 7.39 7.92 -13.38
C ILE A 167 6.70 9.26 -13.60
N ILE A 168 5.44 9.35 -13.17
CA ILE A 168 4.62 10.56 -13.28
C ILE A 168 4.88 11.47 -12.07
N GLU A 169 4.99 10.89 -10.88
CA GLU A 169 5.37 11.61 -9.66
C GLU A 169 6.46 10.86 -8.90
N PHE A 170 7.47 11.62 -8.45
CA PHE A 170 8.50 11.17 -7.53
C PHE A 170 8.73 12.26 -6.50
N HIS A 171 8.29 12.01 -5.26
CA HIS A 171 8.44 12.95 -4.17
C HIS A 171 9.30 12.36 -3.05
N GLU A 172 10.38 13.04 -2.73
CA GLU A 172 11.28 12.69 -1.63
C GLU A 172 10.97 13.58 -0.43
N ARG A 173 10.62 12.95 0.69
CA ARG A 173 10.49 13.60 1.98
C ARG A 173 11.66 13.16 2.85
N ASP A 174 12.47 14.09 3.33
CA ASP A 174 13.58 13.83 4.26
C ASP A 174 13.61 14.93 5.34
N GLU A 175 12.87 14.72 6.42
CA GLU A 175 12.67 15.74 7.46
C GLU A 175 12.33 15.15 8.84
N LYS A 176 12.55 15.94 9.89
CA LYS A 176 12.02 15.65 11.23
C LYS A 176 10.53 16.00 11.28
N GLY A 177 9.72 15.08 11.78
CA GLY A 177 8.30 15.29 12.06
C GLY A 177 7.87 14.61 13.35
N GLN A 178 6.56 14.57 13.57
CA GLN A 178 5.95 13.82 14.66
C GLN A 178 5.19 12.60 14.10
N THR A 179 5.18 11.51 14.87
CA THR A 179 4.28 10.37 14.63
C THR A 179 2.85 10.72 15.04
N ALA A 180 1.87 9.89 14.67
CA ALA A 180 0.46 10.07 15.06
C ALA A 180 0.24 10.11 16.59
N ILE A 181 1.21 9.62 17.38
CA ILE A 181 1.20 9.66 18.85
C ILE A 181 2.16 10.71 19.45
N GLY A 182 2.63 11.67 18.63
CA GLY A 182 3.41 12.83 19.08
C GLY A 182 4.90 12.61 19.28
N LYS A 183 5.44 11.39 19.06
CA LYS A 183 6.88 11.14 19.15
C LYS A 183 7.62 11.74 17.96
N ILE A 184 8.75 12.40 18.21
CA ILE A 184 9.65 12.88 17.16
C ILE A 184 10.17 11.68 16.36
N LYS A 185 10.07 11.78 15.04
CA LYS A 185 10.58 10.80 14.09
C LYS A 185 11.21 11.54 12.92
N HIS A 186 12.35 11.07 12.47
CA HIS A 186 12.88 11.44 11.17
C HIS A 186 12.19 10.59 10.10
N TRP A 187 11.52 11.26 9.17
CA TRP A 187 10.86 10.65 8.03
C TRP A 187 11.79 10.77 6.83
N HIS A 188 12.17 9.62 6.26
CA HIS A 188 12.78 9.59 4.94
C HIS A 188 11.96 8.63 4.07
N THR A 189 11.21 9.15 3.10
CA THR A 189 10.30 8.38 2.26
C THR A 189 10.32 8.87 0.82
N PHE A 190 10.26 7.95 -0.13
CA PHE A 190 10.05 8.23 -1.55
C PHE A 190 8.64 7.80 -1.94
N SER A 191 7.76 8.76 -2.27
CA SER A 191 6.43 8.48 -2.82
C SER A 191 6.51 8.48 -4.34
N VAL A 192 6.03 7.40 -4.97
CA VAL A 192 6.12 7.21 -6.41
C VAL A 192 4.75 6.87 -6.99
N ILE A 193 4.40 7.53 -8.09
CA ILE A 193 3.28 7.15 -8.96
C ILE A 193 3.85 6.95 -10.36
N ALA A 194 3.67 5.76 -10.92
CA ALA A 194 4.27 5.40 -12.19
C ALA A 194 3.33 4.54 -13.05
N VAL A 195 3.31 4.80 -14.36
CA VAL A 195 2.50 4.08 -15.35
C VAL A 195 3.37 3.05 -16.07
N LYS A 196 2.89 1.81 -16.17
CA LYS A 196 3.64 0.73 -16.82
C LYS A 196 3.57 0.85 -18.34
N HIS A 197 4.72 0.82 -19.02
CA HIS A 197 4.78 0.95 -20.48
C HIS A 197 4.85 -0.38 -21.23
N THR A 198 5.34 -1.43 -20.59
CA THR A 198 5.59 -2.75 -21.18
C THR A 198 4.96 -3.88 -20.39
#